data_AF-A0A0Q0EA20-F1
#
_entry.id   AF-A0A0Q0EA20-F1
#
_cell.length_a   1.000
_cell.length_b   1.000
_cell.length_c   1.000
_cell.angle_alpha   90.00
_cell.angle_beta   90.00
_cell.angle_gamma   90.00
#
_symmetry.space_group_name_H-M   'P 1'
#
loop_
_entity.id
_entity.type
_entity.pdbx_description
1 polymer ?
#
loop_
_entity_poly.entity_id
_entity_poly.type
_entity_poly.pdbx_seq_one_letter_code
_entity_poly.pdbx_strand_id
1 'polypeptide(L)' 'KLDVAKVIRKSPDLQTCSVMPKLMTYEDSKGKLNTVQYQILSGCRNSQ' A
#
# COMPACT_ATOMS: atom_id res chain seq x y z
N LYS A 1 -0.86 7.60 -14.19
CA LYS A 1 -1.75 7.99 -13.07
C LYS A 1 -2.65 6.80 -12.76
N LEU A 2 -2.64 6.30 -11.53
CA LEU A 2 -3.57 5.24 -11.13
C LEU A 2 -4.96 5.86 -10.92
N ASP A 3 -5.98 5.27 -11.55
CA ASP A 3 -7.38 5.64 -11.35
C ASP A 3 -7.88 4.97 -10.07
N VAL A 4 -7.75 5.66 -8.95
CA VAL A 4 -8.12 5.18 -7.62
C VAL A 4 -9.33 5.96 -7.16
N ALA A 5 -10.50 5.33 -7.17
CA ALA A 5 -11.72 5.90 -6.61
C ALA A 5 -11.78 5.65 -5.09
N LYS A 6 -11.46 4.42 -4.66
CA LYS A 6 -11.49 4.04 -3.24
C LYS A 6 -10.43 3.01 -2.88
N VAL A 7 -9.78 3.18 -1.73
CA VAL A 7 -8.86 2.16 -1.20
C VAL A 7 -9.63 1.22 -0.27
N ILE A 8 -9.67 -0.06 -0.63
CA ILE A 8 -10.39 -1.09 0.12
C ILE A 8 -9.50 -1.71 1.18
N ARG A 9 -8.27 -2.07 0.80
CA ARG A 9 -7.33 -2.74 1.70
C ARG A 9 -5.91 -2.29 1.42
N LYS A 10 -5.14 -2.10 2.49
CA LYS A 10 -3.69 -1.95 2.44
C LYS A 10 -3.08 -2.96 3.40
N SER A 11 -1.98 -3.61 3.00
CA SER A 11 -1.19 -4.39 3.96
C SER A 11 -0.66 -3.46 5.05
N PRO A 12 -0.57 -3.94 6.31
CA PRO A 12 -0.12 -3.12 7.42
C PRO A 12 1.29 -2.60 7.18
N ASP A 13 1.57 -1.42 7.71
CA ASP A 13 2.91 -0.85 7.69
C ASP A 13 3.76 -1.52 8.77
N LEU A 14 4.81 -2.22 8.33
CA LEU A 14 5.81 -2.80 9.20
C LEU A 14 6.99 -1.84 9.25
N GLN A 15 7.42 -1.47 10.45
CA GLN A 15 8.57 -0.58 10.62
C GLN A 15 9.86 -1.40 10.76
N THR A 16 10.50 -1.73 9.63
CA THR A 16 11.66 -2.63 9.60
C THR A 16 12.93 -1.97 9.07
N CYS A 17 12.95 -0.64 8.88
CA CYS A 17 14.09 0.09 8.29
C CYS A 17 14.56 -0.48 6.94
N SER A 18 13.68 -1.13 6.18
CA SER A 18 14.05 -1.84 4.96
C SER A 18 13.03 -1.65 3.84
N VAL A 19 13.45 -1.94 2.60
CA VAL A 19 12.54 -1.94 1.45
C VAL A 19 11.65 -3.18 1.55
N MET A 20 10.35 -2.96 1.72
CA MET A 20 9.37 -4.02 1.90
C MET A 20 8.29 -4.00 0.82
N PRO A 21 7.82 -5.16 0.36
CA PRO A 21 6.65 -5.25 -0.51
C PRO A 21 5.37 -4.89 0.28
N LYS A 22 4.52 -4.08 -0.33
CA LYS A 22 3.22 -3.65 0.16
C LYS A 22 2.16 -3.99 -0.88
N LEU A 23 1.01 -4.46 -0.39
CA LEU A 23 -0.16 -4.77 -1.20
C LEU A 23 -1.24 -3.73 -0.95
N MET A 24 -1.84 -3.22 -2.02
CA MET A 24 -3.02 -2.36 -1.94
C MET A 24 -4.09 -2.86 -2.91
N THR A 25 -5.28 -3.08 -2.37
CA THR A 25 -6.49 -3.33 -3.16
C THR A 25 -7.31 -2.05 -3.20
N TYR A 26 -7.62 -1.59 -4.41
CA TYR A 26 -8.42 -0.40 -4.65
C TYR A 26 -9.51 -0.67 -5.68
N GLU A 27 -10.55 0.15 -5.61
CA GLU A 27 -11.63 0.22 -6.58
C GLU A 27 -11.34 1.38 -7.53
N ASP A 28 -11.42 1.12 -8.83
CA ASP A 28 -11.30 2.14 -9.87
C ASP A 28 -12.63 2.88 -10.10
N SER A 29 -12.62 3.92 -10.93
CA SER A 29 -13.83 4.72 -11.22
C SER A 29 -14.92 3.93 -11.97
N LYS A 30 -14.64 2.70 -12.40
CA LYS A 30 -15.58 1.79 -13.07
C LYS A 30 -16.14 0.72 -12.12
N GLY A 31 -15.80 0.77 -10.84
CA GLY A 31 -16.25 -0.18 -9.82
C GLY A 31 -15.49 -1.51 -9.84
N LYS A 32 -14.36 -1.59 -10.55
CA LYS A 32 -13.54 -2.81 -10.59
C LYS A 32 -12.48 -2.78 -9.49
N LEU A 33 -12.36 -3.91 -8.79
CA LEU A 33 -11.32 -4.14 -7.80
C LEU A 33 -10.00 -4.54 -8.47
N ASN A 34 -8.95 -3.78 -8.16
CA ASN A 34 -7.59 -4.01 -8.63
C ASN A 34 -6.66 -4.15 -7.42
N THR A 35 -5.72 -5.08 -7.49
CA THR A 35 -4.69 -5.27 -6.46
C THR A 35 -3.32 -5.01 -7.06
N VAL A 36 -2.57 -4.13 -6.41
CA VAL A 36 -1.20 -3.78 -6.81
C VAL A 36 -0.22 -4.13 -5.71
N GLN A 37 0.92 -4.66 -6.14
CA GLN A 37 2.09 -4.85 -5.30
C GLN A 37 3.12 -3.78 -5.64
N TYR A 38 3.63 -3.10 -4.64
CA TYR A 38 4.67 -2.09 -4.77
C TYR A 38 5.65 -2.20 -3.62
N GLN A 39 6.84 -1.62 -3.75
CA GLN A 39 7.81 -1.59 -2.68
C GLN A 39 7.79 -0.22 -2.00
N ILE A 40 7.89 -0.22 -0.68
CA ILE A 40 8.07 1.00 0.10
C ILE A 40 9.36 0.88 0.91
N LEU A 41 10.03 2.02 1.13
CA LEU A 41 11.00 2.10 2.21
C LEU A 41 10.22 2.20 3.52
N SER A 42 10.27 1.15 4.33
CA SER A 42 9.60 1.17 5.63
C SER A 42 10.32 2.09 6.61
N GLY A 43 9.52 2.82 7.42
CA GLY A 43 10.05 3.64 8.50
C GLY A 43 10.80 2.79 9.53
N CYS A 44 11.76 3.42 10.20
CA CYS A 44 12.41 2.82 11.36
C CYS A 44 11.55 2.98 12.60
N ARG A 45 11.39 1.89 13.36
CA ARG A 45 10.84 1.93 14.70
C ARG A 45 11.89 2.46 15.67
N ASN A 46 12.33 3.70 15.46
CA ASN A 46 13.04 4.42 16.50
C ASN A 46 12.01 5.22 17.28
N SER A 47 11.77 4.75 18.50
CA SER A 47 10.96 5.40 19.52
C SER A 47 11.70 6.58 20.14
N GLN A 48 10.93 7.64 20.43
CA GLN A 48 11.22 8.83 21.24
C GLN A 48 11.84 10.04 20.53
#